data_AF-A0A524G729-F1
#
_entry.id   AF-A0A524G729-F1
#
_cell.length_a   1.000
_cell.length_b   1.000
_cell.length_c   1.000
_cell.angle_alpha   90.00
_cell.angle_beta   90.00
_cell.angle_gamma   90.00
#
_symmetry.space_group_name_H-M   'P 1'
#
loop_
_entity.id
_entity.type
_entity.pdbx_description
1 polymer ?
#
loop_
_entity_poly.entity_id
_entity_poly.type
_entity_poly.pdbx_seq_one_letter_code
_entity_poly.pdbx_strand_id
1 'polypeptide(L)'
;MTPERVKKYIIAVDHGTSAMKVALADTCGEILAFEYEDTPLYLYPDGGAEQDPDEWWTAFVKATRRLLTKQLVPKEDLVAICVSSQWSGTVAVDSDGKHLMNAIIWMDSRGESYIREKNEGIINISGYGILNIARWLRSSGGLPAKSGKDPIAHILYIKNERPHVYESTYKFLEPKDYLNLRLTGKFAASFDSIMLHWVTDIRDINNVHYNKSLIRKMGIDEEKLPRLLRAVDILGIVKEEVAHELGVNTDTKVVVGSPDLQSAVIGSGAVQDFEGHIYVGTSSWIICHVPFKKTDITHNMAALPSSIPGRYFVANEQETAGACLKFLRDNVLFCDDPNRFNNPEVYQEFDKIVENVPPGSNGLIFTPWLFGERTPIENHTIRGGLHNISLPVKRDD
;
A
#
# COMPACT_ATOMS: atom_id res chain seq x y z
N MET A 1 -33.29 -16.53 23.52
CA MET A 1 -33.26 -16.14 22.09
C MET A 1 -32.77 -14.71 22.02
N THR A 2 -31.51 -14.50 21.68
CA THR A 2 -31.05 -13.19 21.18
C THR A 2 -31.83 -12.91 19.89
N PRO A 3 -32.36 -11.69 19.69
CA PRO A 3 -33.01 -11.35 18.43
C PRO A 3 -32.03 -11.64 17.29
N GLU A 4 -32.48 -12.33 16.24
CA GLU A 4 -31.72 -12.43 15.00
C GLU A 4 -31.41 -11.00 14.56
N ARG A 5 -30.15 -10.57 14.73
CA ARG A 5 -29.70 -9.31 14.16
C ARG A 5 -29.83 -9.47 12.65
N VAL A 6 -30.62 -8.61 12.02
CA VAL A 6 -30.65 -8.49 10.56
C VAL A 6 -29.21 -8.28 10.11
N LYS A 7 -28.68 -9.27 9.39
CA LYS A 7 -27.29 -9.33 8.98
C LYS A 7 -27.10 -8.30 7.85
N LYS A 8 -26.27 -7.29 8.08
CA LYS A 8 -25.94 -6.27 7.08
C LYS A 8 -24.64 -6.64 6.37
N TYR A 9 -24.54 -6.24 5.11
CA TYR A 9 -23.46 -6.62 4.20
C TYR A 9 -22.79 -5.40 3.58
N ILE A 10 -21.54 -5.62 3.16
CA ILE A 10 -20.63 -4.61 2.63
C ILE A 10 -19.99 -5.17 1.36
N ILE A 11 -19.86 -4.33 0.33
CA ILE A 11 -18.93 -4.60 -0.77
C ILE A 11 -17.56 -4.08 -0.34
N ALA A 12 -16.62 -5.00 -0.14
CA ALA A 12 -15.22 -4.69 0.09
C ALA A 12 -14.47 -4.76 -1.25
N VAL A 13 -13.74 -3.71 -1.58
CA VAL A 13 -12.96 -3.63 -2.82
C VAL A 13 -11.48 -3.64 -2.48
N ASP A 14 -10.71 -4.46 -3.18
CA ASP A 14 -9.25 -4.53 -3.09
C ASP A 14 -8.67 -4.38 -4.49
N HIS A 15 -8.26 -3.15 -4.80
CA HIS A 15 -7.63 -2.77 -6.06
C HIS A 15 -6.11 -2.97 -5.97
N GLY A 16 -5.64 -4.18 -6.27
CA GLY A 16 -4.20 -4.43 -6.41
C GLY A 16 -3.66 -3.97 -7.76
N THR A 17 -2.34 -4.05 -7.94
CA THR A 17 -1.70 -3.65 -9.21
C THR A 17 -2.16 -4.49 -10.40
N SER A 18 -2.33 -5.80 -10.24
CA SER A 18 -2.67 -6.71 -11.35
C SER A 18 -4.15 -7.00 -11.49
N ALA A 19 -4.95 -6.79 -10.44
CA ALA A 19 -6.36 -7.15 -10.45
C ALA A 19 -7.18 -6.32 -9.45
N MET A 20 -8.41 -6.04 -9.84
CA MET A 20 -9.49 -5.50 -9.03
C MET A 20 -10.29 -6.66 -8.42
N LYS A 21 -10.27 -6.79 -7.09
CA LYS A 21 -11.04 -7.80 -6.36
C LYS A 21 -12.22 -7.14 -5.66
N VAL A 22 -13.38 -7.79 -5.69
CA VAL A 22 -14.61 -7.32 -5.03
C VAL A 22 -15.19 -8.48 -4.23
N ALA A 23 -15.38 -8.28 -2.94
CA ALA A 23 -15.92 -9.27 -2.02
C ALA A 23 -17.24 -8.78 -1.39
N LEU A 24 -18.17 -9.70 -1.22
CA LEU A 24 -19.37 -9.50 -0.41
C LEU A 24 -19.06 -10.05 0.98
N ALA A 25 -18.99 -9.16 1.96
CA ALA A 25 -18.74 -9.52 3.35
C ALA A 25 -19.90 -9.12 4.24
N ASP A 26 -20.13 -9.85 5.31
CA ASP A 26 -21.01 -9.40 6.39
C ASP A 26 -20.31 -8.38 7.31
N THR A 27 -21.08 -7.79 8.22
CA THR A 27 -20.56 -6.86 9.25
C THR A 27 -19.75 -7.52 10.37
N CYS A 28 -19.61 -8.85 10.36
CA CYS A 28 -18.77 -9.63 11.27
C CYS A 28 -17.43 -10.06 10.63
N GLY A 29 -17.23 -9.79 9.33
CA GLY A 29 -16.03 -10.14 8.58
C GLY A 29 -16.10 -11.47 7.80
N GLU A 30 -17.25 -12.15 7.77
CA GLU A 30 -17.43 -13.35 6.95
C GLU A 30 -17.54 -12.98 5.47
N ILE A 31 -16.67 -13.56 4.64
CA ILE A 31 -16.71 -13.39 3.18
C ILE A 31 -17.67 -14.43 2.60
N LEU A 32 -18.76 -13.98 1.99
CA LEU A 32 -19.77 -14.84 1.37
C LEU A 32 -19.37 -15.26 -0.04
N ALA A 33 -18.82 -14.33 -0.81
CA ALA A 33 -18.30 -14.57 -2.15
C ALA A 33 -17.38 -13.42 -2.57
N PHE A 34 -16.54 -13.68 -3.56
CA PHE A 34 -15.75 -12.67 -4.24
C PHE A 34 -15.73 -12.90 -5.74
N GLU A 35 -15.34 -11.87 -6.47
CA GLU A 35 -15.07 -11.83 -7.90
C GLU A 35 -13.82 -10.97 -8.13
N TYR A 36 -13.16 -11.16 -9.27
CA TYR A 36 -12.04 -10.29 -9.66
C TYR A 36 -12.00 -10.05 -11.16
N GLU A 37 -11.37 -8.96 -11.56
CA GLU A 37 -11.04 -8.62 -12.95
C GLU A 37 -9.59 -8.16 -13.03
N ASP A 38 -8.88 -8.56 -14.08
CA ASP A 38 -7.51 -8.09 -14.30
C ASP A 38 -7.49 -6.59 -14.61
N THR A 39 -6.45 -5.91 -14.15
CA THR A 39 -6.19 -4.49 -14.44
C THR A 39 -4.87 -4.36 -15.21
N PRO A 40 -4.88 -3.83 -16.43
CA PRO A 40 -3.67 -3.68 -17.24
C PRO A 40 -2.61 -2.82 -16.55
N LEU A 41 -1.34 -3.11 -16.86
CA LEU A 41 -0.17 -2.38 -16.38
C LEU A 41 0.67 -1.94 -17.57
N TYR A 42 0.93 -0.64 -17.66
CA TYR A 42 1.73 -0.04 -18.72
C TYR A 42 3.12 0.31 -18.17
N LEU A 43 4.14 -0.40 -18.65
CA LEU A 43 5.54 -0.19 -18.27
C LEU A 43 6.29 0.51 -19.40
N TYR A 44 7.13 1.48 -19.04
CA TYR A 44 7.89 2.31 -19.96
C TYR A 44 9.40 2.12 -19.75
N PRO A 45 10.23 2.19 -20.82
CA PRO A 45 11.68 1.96 -20.72
C PRO A 45 12.44 2.94 -19.81
N ASP A 46 11.87 4.10 -19.53
CA ASP A 46 12.43 5.15 -18.68
C ASP A 46 12.14 4.97 -17.18
N GLY A 47 11.62 3.80 -16.79
CA GLY A 47 11.18 3.52 -15.42
C GLY A 47 9.75 3.97 -15.13
N GLY A 48 9.00 4.37 -16.17
CA GLY A 48 7.59 4.70 -16.02
C GLY A 48 6.72 3.47 -15.75
N ALA A 49 5.72 3.63 -14.88
CA ALA A 49 4.70 2.63 -14.61
C ALA A 49 3.34 3.31 -14.42
N GLU A 50 2.41 3.03 -15.32
CA GLU A 50 1.11 3.69 -15.35
C GLU A 50 -0.03 2.66 -15.48
N GLN A 51 -1.24 3.04 -15.07
CA GLN A 51 -2.47 2.32 -15.36
C GLN A 51 -3.56 3.33 -15.71
N ASP A 52 -4.58 2.91 -16.48
CA ASP A 52 -5.72 3.78 -16.79
C ASP A 52 -6.81 3.69 -15.70
N PRO A 53 -7.11 4.77 -14.97
CA PRO A 53 -8.23 4.84 -14.04
C PRO A 53 -9.60 4.41 -14.59
N ASP A 54 -9.87 4.55 -15.90
CA ASP A 54 -11.11 4.06 -16.50
C ASP A 54 -11.13 2.53 -16.64
N GLU A 55 -9.97 1.89 -16.81
CA GLU A 55 -9.86 0.43 -16.78
C GLU A 55 -10.09 -0.10 -15.35
N TRP A 56 -9.62 0.61 -14.32
CA TRP A 56 -9.93 0.28 -12.93
C TRP A 56 -11.43 0.33 -12.67
N TRP A 57 -12.09 1.41 -13.12
CA TRP A 57 -13.54 1.55 -12.96
C TRP A 57 -14.30 0.45 -13.68
N THR A 58 -13.92 0.16 -14.93
CA THR A 58 -14.53 -0.90 -15.73
C THR A 58 -14.38 -2.27 -15.07
N ALA A 59 -13.19 -2.57 -14.53
CA ALA A 59 -12.92 -3.80 -13.80
C ALA A 59 -13.78 -3.90 -12.52
N PHE A 60 -13.89 -2.81 -11.76
CA PHE A 60 -14.71 -2.73 -10.56
C PHE A 60 -16.19 -2.97 -10.85
N VAL A 61 -16.74 -2.33 -11.88
CA VAL A 61 -18.15 -2.49 -12.29
C VAL A 61 -18.41 -3.93 -12.72
N LYS A 62 -17.56 -4.51 -13.57
CA LYS A 62 -17.71 -5.90 -14.04
C LYS A 62 -17.69 -6.91 -12.89
N ALA A 63 -16.67 -6.84 -12.02
CA ALA A 63 -16.54 -7.73 -10.87
C ALA A 63 -17.73 -7.58 -9.91
N THR A 64 -18.15 -6.35 -9.61
CA THR A 64 -19.30 -6.07 -8.74
C THR A 64 -20.60 -6.63 -9.31
N ARG A 65 -20.88 -6.41 -10.60
CA ARG A 65 -22.10 -6.92 -11.24
C ARG A 65 -22.14 -8.45 -11.26
N ARG A 66 -21.01 -9.11 -11.54
CA ARG A 66 -20.94 -10.57 -11.45
C ARG A 66 -21.19 -11.06 -10.03
N LEU A 67 -20.60 -10.41 -9.04
CA LEU A 67 -20.79 -10.75 -7.63
C LEU A 67 -22.27 -10.63 -7.23
N LEU A 68 -22.93 -9.52 -7.60
CA LEU A 68 -24.33 -9.26 -7.25
C LEU A 68 -25.33 -10.14 -8.02
N THR A 69 -24.94 -10.63 -9.20
CA THR A 69 -25.77 -11.59 -9.96
C THR A 69 -25.95 -12.92 -9.21
N LYS A 70 -25.06 -13.25 -8.26
CA LYS A 70 -25.19 -14.44 -7.40
C LYS A 70 -26.36 -14.35 -6.41
N GLN A 71 -26.92 -13.16 -6.18
CA GLN A 71 -28.11 -12.93 -5.32
C GLN A 71 -28.01 -13.60 -3.94
N LEU A 72 -26.83 -13.57 -3.32
CA LEU A 72 -26.59 -14.24 -2.04
C LEU A 72 -27.28 -13.55 -0.86
N VAL A 73 -27.64 -12.28 -1.00
CA VAL A 73 -28.24 -11.45 0.05
C VAL A 73 -29.28 -10.48 -0.55
N PRO A 74 -30.27 -10.03 0.24
CA PRO A 74 -31.18 -8.97 -0.18
C PRO A 74 -30.43 -7.67 -0.44
N LYS A 75 -30.85 -6.93 -1.48
CA LYS A 75 -30.19 -5.69 -1.90
C LYS A 75 -30.26 -4.60 -0.82
N GLU A 76 -31.36 -4.56 -0.07
CA GLU A 76 -31.64 -3.71 1.08
C GLU A 76 -30.75 -3.97 2.30
N ASP A 77 -30.07 -5.12 2.34
CA ASP A 77 -29.10 -5.44 3.39
C ASP A 77 -27.67 -5.07 3.02
N LEU A 78 -27.41 -4.68 1.77
CA LEU A 78 -26.15 -4.08 1.35
C LEU A 78 -26.10 -2.61 1.74
N VAL A 79 -25.35 -2.30 2.80
CA VAL A 79 -25.39 -0.96 3.42
C VAL A 79 -24.18 -0.08 3.08
N ALA A 80 -23.09 -0.67 2.60
CA ALA A 80 -21.87 0.08 2.35
C ALA A 80 -20.97 -0.51 1.25
N ILE A 81 -20.15 0.36 0.68
CA ILE A 81 -18.97 0.04 -0.13
C ILE A 81 -17.75 0.62 0.59
N CYS A 82 -16.67 -0.15 0.69
CA CYS A 82 -15.39 0.30 1.22
C CYS A 82 -14.27 -0.09 0.26
N VAL A 83 -13.49 0.90 -0.17
CA VAL A 83 -12.41 0.70 -1.14
C VAL A 83 -11.05 0.69 -0.45
N SER A 84 -10.31 -0.38 -0.69
CA SER A 84 -8.86 -0.48 -0.52
C SER A 84 -8.20 -0.57 -1.89
N SER A 85 -7.01 0.00 -2.01
CA SER A 85 -6.22 -0.04 -3.24
C SER A 85 -4.74 -0.16 -2.93
N GLN A 86 -3.96 -0.48 -3.95
CA GLN A 86 -2.53 -0.20 -3.95
C GLN A 86 -2.28 1.23 -3.49
N TRP A 87 -1.24 1.38 -2.67
CA TRP A 87 -0.80 2.67 -2.14
C TRP A 87 0.32 3.27 -2.99
N SER A 88 0.62 4.55 -2.80
CA SER A 88 1.67 5.27 -3.52
C SER A 88 1.35 5.50 -5.01
N GLY A 89 0.08 5.73 -5.32
CA GLY A 89 -0.37 6.11 -6.67
C GLY A 89 -0.79 7.58 -6.75
N THR A 90 -0.72 8.16 -7.94
CA THR A 90 -1.11 9.55 -8.21
C THR A 90 -2.04 9.63 -9.40
N VAL A 91 -3.30 10.01 -9.13
CA VAL A 91 -4.32 10.31 -10.13
C VAL A 91 -4.53 11.82 -10.18
N ALA A 92 -4.22 12.42 -11.33
CA ALA A 92 -4.51 13.82 -11.61
C ALA A 92 -5.94 13.95 -12.16
N VAL A 93 -6.82 14.68 -11.46
CA VAL A 93 -8.21 14.89 -11.89
C VAL A 93 -8.54 16.36 -12.08
N ASP A 94 -9.42 16.66 -13.02
CA ASP A 94 -10.01 17.99 -13.22
C ASP A 94 -11.13 18.30 -12.21
N SER A 95 -11.75 19.47 -12.36
CA SER A 95 -12.83 19.93 -11.48
C SER A 95 -14.12 19.11 -11.61
N ASP A 96 -14.31 18.42 -12.74
CA ASP A 96 -15.44 17.54 -12.99
C ASP A 96 -15.16 16.10 -12.50
N GLY A 97 -13.95 15.85 -11.99
CA GLY A 97 -13.52 14.57 -11.44
C GLY A 97 -13.07 13.57 -12.50
N LYS A 98 -12.84 14.01 -13.74
CA LYS A 98 -12.27 13.18 -14.80
C LYS A 98 -10.75 13.13 -14.66
N HIS A 99 -10.16 11.97 -14.90
CA HIS A 99 -8.70 11.85 -14.94
C HIS A 99 -8.12 12.54 -16.18
N LEU A 100 -6.97 13.17 -16.01
CA LEU A 100 -6.32 13.97 -17.06
C LEU A 100 -5.24 13.19 -17.83
N MET A 101 -4.85 12.05 -17.28
CA MET A 101 -3.86 11.11 -17.82
C MET A 101 -4.01 9.77 -17.10
N ASN A 102 -3.30 8.75 -17.56
CA ASN A 102 -3.09 7.54 -16.79
C ASN A 102 -2.55 7.88 -15.39
N ALA A 103 -2.94 7.10 -14.40
CA ALA A 103 -2.39 7.20 -13.07
C ALA A 103 -0.94 6.73 -13.06
N ILE A 104 -0.08 7.48 -12.39
CA ILE A 104 1.29 7.04 -12.08
C ILE A 104 1.23 6.19 -10.81
N ILE A 105 1.74 4.96 -10.85
CA ILE A 105 1.62 4.01 -9.73
C ILE A 105 2.96 3.80 -9.00
N TRP A 106 2.94 3.11 -7.86
CA TRP A 106 4.07 2.91 -6.93
C TRP A 106 5.36 2.35 -7.53
N MET A 107 5.31 1.76 -8.72
CA MET A 107 6.47 1.23 -9.42
C MET A 107 7.26 2.31 -10.16
N ASP A 108 6.64 3.46 -10.45
CA ASP A 108 7.20 4.52 -11.29
C ASP A 108 8.34 5.25 -10.57
N SER A 109 9.48 5.40 -11.24
CA SER A 109 10.66 6.10 -10.68
C SER A 109 11.00 7.38 -11.41
N ARG A 110 10.20 7.84 -12.38
CA ARG A 110 10.51 9.02 -13.21
C ARG A 110 10.56 10.32 -12.41
N GLY A 111 9.96 10.33 -11.21
CA GLY A 111 10.04 11.43 -10.25
C GLY A 111 11.36 11.58 -9.50
N GLU A 112 12.31 10.64 -9.67
CA GLU A 112 13.57 10.54 -8.90
C GLU A 112 14.39 11.84 -8.91
N SER A 113 14.62 12.42 -10.09
CA SER A 113 15.47 13.62 -10.22
C SER A 113 14.86 14.82 -9.50
N TYR A 114 13.56 15.05 -9.66
CA TYR A 114 12.86 16.19 -9.06
C TYR A 114 12.76 16.07 -7.54
N ILE A 115 12.51 14.86 -7.00
CA ILE A 115 12.41 14.68 -5.56
C ILE A 115 13.77 14.82 -4.87
N ARG A 116 14.86 14.34 -5.52
CA ARG A 116 16.23 14.53 -5.03
C ARG A 116 16.59 16.00 -4.89
N GLU A 117 16.28 16.82 -5.90
CA GLU A 117 16.49 18.27 -5.84
C GLU A 117 15.77 18.91 -4.63
N LYS A 118 14.56 18.47 -4.30
CA LYS A 118 13.82 18.98 -3.13
C LYS A 118 14.40 18.50 -1.81
N ASN A 119 14.91 17.27 -1.76
CA ASN A 119 15.45 16.65 -0.56
C ASN A 119 16.82 17.22 -0.17
N GLU A 120 17.63 17.63 -1.15
CA GLU A 120 18.96 18.21 -0.93
C GLU A 120 18.91 19.58 -0.23
N GLY A 121 20.02 19.92 0.44
CA GLY A 121 20.25 21.20 1.08
C GLY A 121 21.73 21.57 1.06
N ILE A 122 22.09 22.63 1.81
CA ILE A 122 23.46 23.16 1.86
C ILE A 122 24.44 22.13 2.46
N ILE A 123 23.99 21.40 3.48
CA ILE A 123 24.74 20.32 4.13
C ILE A 123 23.89 19.06 4.07
N ASN A 124 24.42 18.03 3.42
CA ASN A 124 23.71 16.78 3.16
C ASN A 124 24.27 15.63 4.01
N ILE A 125 23.38 14.79 4.54
CA ILE A 125 23.68 13.49 5.14
C ILE A 125 22.84 12.45 4.42
N SER A 126 23.47 11.39 3.91
CA SER A 126 22.81 10.31 3.16
C SER A 126 21.96 10.80 1.97
N GLY A 127 22.34 11.94 1.36
CA GLY A 127 21.60 12.55 0.25
C GLY A 127 20.42 13.44 0.65
N TYR A 128 20.27 13.75 1.94
CA TYR A 128 19.22 14.64 2.45
C TYR A 128 19.82 15.84 3.17
N GLY A 129 19.26 17.03 2.95
CA GLY A 129 19.65 18.23 3.69
C GLY A 129 19.34 18.09 5.19
N ILE A 130 20.30 18.33 6.08
CA ILE A 130 20.10 18.13 7.54
C ILE A 130 18.88 18.88 8.08
N LEU A 131 18.69 20.14 7.64
CA LEU A 131 17.55 20.96 8.04
C LEU A 131 16.21 20.43 7.48
N ASN A 132 16.26 19.79 6.31
CA ASN A 132 15.10 19.18 5.68
C ASN A 132 14.67 17.93 6.46
N ILE A 133 15.61 17.06 6.80
CA ILE A 133 15.37 15.87 7.64
C ILE A 133 14.69 16.31 8.93
N ALA A 134 15.27 17.27 9.66
CA ALA A 134 14.70 17.75 10.92
C ALA A 134 13.27 18.29 10.77
N ARG A 135 12.98 19.02 9.68
CA ARG A 135 11.66 19.61 9.41
C ARG A 135 10.60 18.54 9.13
N TRP A 136 10.92 17.62 8.22
CA TRP A 136 10.02 16.53 7.81
C TRP A 136 9.79 15.53 8.92
N LEU A 137 10.85 15.07 9.58
CA LEU A 137 10.73 14.11 10.66
C LEU A 137 9.86 14.62 11.80
N ARG A 138 10.07 15.89 12.19
CA ARG A 138 9.28 16.53 13.24
C ARG A 138 7.79 16.56 12.90
N SER A 139 7.44 16.91 11.66
CA SER A 139 6.05 17.13 11.25
C SER A 139 5.39 15.83 10.78
N SER A 140 5.98 15.16 9.80
CA SER A 140 5.45 14.03 9.04
C SER A 140 5.96 12.67 9.54
N GLY A 141 6.96 12.61 10.42
CA GLY A 141 7.44 11.33 10.99
C GLY A 141 8.30 10.49 10.05
N GLY A 142 8.48 10.95 8.81
CA GLY A 142 9.40 10.44 7.80
C GLY A 142 9.62 11.54 6.76
N LEU A 143 10.13 11.19 5.59
CA LEU A 143 10.50 12.11 4.53
C LEU A 143 10.38 11.43 3.16
N PRO A 144 10.22 12.19 2.06
CA PRO A 144 10.11 11.63 0.73
C PRO A 144 11.29 10.75 0.34
N ALA A 145 11.01 9.55 -0.16
CA ALA A 145 12.04 8.65 -0.65
C ALA A 145 12.74 9.21 -1.90
N LYS A 146 14.04 8.92 -2.03
CA LYS A 146 14.85 9.34 -3.20
C LYS A 146 14.58 8.51 -4.46
N SER A 147 13.82 7.42 -4.36
CA SER A 147 13.54 6.50 -5.48
C SER A 147 12.57 7.07 -6.51
N GLY A 148 11.85 8.16 -6.19
CA GLY A 148 10.88 8.75 -7.09
C GLY A 148 9.49 8.09 -7.09
N LYS A 149 9.27 7.09 -6.23
CA LYS A 149 8.05 6.25 -6.19
C LYS A 149 6.90 6.80 -5.35
N ASP A 150 7.19 7.76 -4.47
CA ASP A 150 6.17 8.38 -3.63
C ASP A 150 5.29 9.32 -4.47
N PRO A 151 3.99 9.49 -4.15
CA PRO A 151 3.08 10.37 -4.89
C PRO A 151 3.59 11.80 -5.04
N ILE A 152 4.33 12.30 -4.05
CA ILE A 152 4.91 13.64 -4.13
C ILE A 152 5.93 13.75 -5.27
N ALA A 153 6.70 12.70 -5.55
CA ALA A 153 7.63 12.66 -6.65
C ALA A 153 6.89 12.56 -8.00
N HIS A 154 5.78 11.82 -8.06
CA HIS A 154 4.91 11.78 -9.24
C HIS A 154 4.30 13.16 -9.53
N ILE A 155 3.84 13.89 -8.51
CA ILE A 155 3.31 15.25 -8.67
C ILE A 155 4.39 16.19 -9.21
N LEU A 156 5.62 16.10 -8.70
CA LEU A 156 6.75 16.87 -9.22
C LEU A 156 7.10 16.50 -10.66
N TYR A 157 7.08 15.21 -11.01
CA TYR A 157 7.25 14.78 -12.39
C TYR A 157 6.17 15.39 -13.30
N ILE A 158 4.89 15.29 -12.93
CA ILE A 158 3.78 15.89 -13.69
C ILE A 158 3.98 17.41 -13.81
N LYS A 159 4.40 18.09 -12.75
CA LYS A 159 4.66 19.54 -12.78
C LYS A 159 5.73 19.95 -13.79
N ASN A 160 6.80 19.19 -13.90
CA ASN A 160 7.94 19.54 -14.75
C ASN A 160 7.80 19.02 -16.18
N GLU A 161 7.38 17.76 -16.35
CA GLU A 161 7.33 17.09 -17.65
C GLU A 161 5.97 17.21 -18.33
N ARG A 162 4.90 17.42 -17.57
CA ARG A 162 3.52 17.55 -18.09
C ARG A 162 2.83 18.80 -17.51
N PRO A 163 3.41 20.01 -17.69
CA PRO A 163 2.90 21.22 -17.04
C PRO A 163 1.44 21.52 -17.38
N HIS A 164 0.99 21.23 -18.60
CA HIS A 164 -0.42 21.40 -18.99
C HIS A 164 -1.38 20.51 -18.18
N VAL A 165 -0.98 19.29 -17.83
CA VAL A 165 -1.75 18.40 -16.94
C VAL A 165 -1.74 18.98 -15.53
N TYR A 166 -0.57 19.37 -15.03
CA TYR A 166 -0.45 19.96 -13.69
C TYR A 166 -1.36 21.20 -13.53
N GLU A 167 -1.33 22.12 -14.50
CA GLU A 167 -2.17 23.32 -14.47
C GLU A 167 -3.66 22.97 -14.49
N SER A 168 -4.07 22.04 -15.36
CA SER A 168 -5.47 21.59 -15.47
C SER A 168 -5.96 20.76 -14.27
N THR A 169 -5.03 20.24 -13.46
CA THR A 169 -5.36 19.40 -12.30
C THR A 169 -6.07 20.23 -11.23
N TYR A 170 -7.27 19.81 -10.87
CA TYR A 170 -7.99 20.33 -9.71
C TYR A 170 -7.54 19.63 -8.42
N LYS A 171 -7.38 18.30 -8.43
CA LYS A 171 -6.90 17.53 -7.28
C LYS A 171 -5.96 16.39 -7.68
N PHE A 172 -4.98 16.10 -6.84
CA PHE A 172 -4.21 14.86 -6.87
C PHE A 172 -4.80 13.89 -5.84
N LEU A 173 -5.11 12.67 -6.27
CA LEU A 173 -5.74 11.63 -5.46
C LEU A 173 -4.92 10.34 -5.51
N GLU A 174 -4.95 9.57 -4.42
CA GLU A 174 -4.51 8.16 -4.42
C GLU A 174 -5.54 7.28 -5.16
N PRO A 175 -5.19 6.06 -5.61
CA PRO A 175 -6.08 5.22 -6.41
C PRO A 175 -7.45 4.95 -5.76
N LYS A 176 -7.49 4.60 -4.46
CA LYS A 176 -8.78 4.44 -3.75
C LYS A 176 -9.57 5.74 -3.66
N ASP A 177 -8.88 6.88 -3.54
CA ASP A 177 -9.52 8.19 -3.38
C ASP A 177 -10.16 8.63 -4.71
N TYR A 178 -9.56 8.24 -5.85
CA TYR A 178 -10.19 8.35 -7.16
C TYR A 178 -11.41 7.44 -7.32
N LEU A 179 -11.35 6.17 -6.92
CA LEU A 179 -12.52 5.27 -6.96
C LEU A 179 -13.66 5.80 -6.09
N ASN A 180 -13.34 6.34 -4.91
CA ASN A 180 -14.28 7.01 -4.03
C ASN A 180 -14.90 8.28 -4.66
N LEU A 181 -14.11 9.08 -5.38
CA LEU A 181 -14.60 10.20 -6.17
C LEU A 181 -15.58 9.72 -7.25
N ARG A 182 -15.26 8.64 -7.98
CA ARG A 182 -16.15 8.05 -8.99
C ARG A 182 -17.46 7.56 -8.37
N LEU A 183 -17.40 6.94 -7.18
CA LEU A 183 -18.56 6.47 -6.44
C LEU A 183 -19.46 7.60 -5.92
N THR A 184 -18.89 8.71 -5.44
CA THR A 184 -19.63 9.70 -4.62
C THR A 184 -19.66 11.13 -5.17
N GLY A 185 -18.81 11.46 -6.14
CA GLY A 185 -18.57 12.82 -6.61
C GLY A 185 -17.80 13.70 -5.61
N LYS A 186 -17.24 13.14 -4.53
CA LYS A 186 -16.56 13.92 -3.48
C LYS A 186 -15.05 13.74 -3.52
N PHE A 187 -14.34 14.86 -3.64
CA PHE A 187 -12.89 14.91 -3.50
C PHE A 187 -12.51 14.84 -2.01
N ALA A 188 -11.86 13.76 -1.59
CA ALA A 188 -11.30 13.61 -0.24
C ALA A 188 -10.18 12.57 -0.25
N ALA A 189 -9.28 12.68 0.72
CA ALA A 189 -8.31 11.65 1.05
C ALA A 189 -8.38 11.32 2.53
N SER A 190 -7.94 10.11 2.88
CA SER A 190 -7.77 9.71 4.28
C SER A 190 -6.39 10.13 4.81
N PHE A 191 -6.25 10.28 6.13
CA PHE A 191 -4.98 10.66 6.77
C PHE A 191 -3.82 9.71 6.43
N ASP A 192 -4.10 8.41 6.34
CA ASP A 192 -3.18 7.34 5.99
C ASP A 192 -2.85 7.32 4.50
N SER A 193 -3.84 7.48 3.61
CA SER A 193 -3.57 7.49 2.16
C SER A 193 -2.68 8.65 1.72
N ILE A 194 -2.98 9.87 2.18
CA ILE A 194 -2.24 11.07 1.77
C ILE A 194 -0.79 11.11 2.29
N MET A 195 -0.44 10.23 3.24
CA MET A 195 0.79 10.32 4.02
C MET A 195 2.06 10.38 3.15
N LEU A 196 2.11 9.63 2.03
CA LEU A 196 3.26 9.62 1.11
C LEU A 196 3.37 10.88 0.23
N HIS A 197 2.44 11.83 0.37
CA HIS A 197 2.66 13.17 -0.15
C HIS A 197 3.68 13.93 0.72
N TRP A 198 3.95 13.47 1.96
CA TRP A 198 4.92 14.03 2.91
C TRP A 198 4.75 15.53 3.18
N VAL A 199 3.51 16.01 3.10
CA VAL A 199 3.15 17.41 3.33
C VAL A 199 2.12 17.57 4.44
N THR A 200 1.89 16.53 5.25
CA THR A 200 1.00 16.57 6.41
C THR A 200 1.78 16.72 7.72
N ASP A 201 1.17 17.44 8.66
CA ASP A 201 1.57 17.43 10.07
C ASP A 201 0.78 16.33 10.78
N ILE A 202 1.52 15.36 11.33
CA ILE A 202 0.96 14.21 12.05
C ILE A 202 1.38 14.21 13.51
N ARG A 203 1.84 15.34 14.07
CA ARG A 203 2.27 15.38 15.49
C ARG A 203 1.12 15.10 16.44
N ASP A 204 -0.07 15.55 16.08
CA ASP A 204 -1.33 15.18 16.71
C ASP A 204 -2.13 14.31 15.74
N ILE A 205 -2.19 13.01 16.01
CA ILE A 205 -2.88 12.04 15.15
C ILE A 205 -4.40 12.25 15.09
N ASN A 206 -4.97 12.95 16.08
CA ASN A 206 -6.39 13.31 16.07
C ASN A 206 -6.66 14.60 15.30
N ASN A 207 -5.61 15.31 14.87
CA ASN A 207 -5.66 16.58 14.16
C ASN A 207 -4.64 16.61 13.02
N VAL A 208 -4.70 15.62 12.12
CA VAL A 208 -3.84 15.58 10.92
C VAL A 208 -4.29 16.66 9.95
N HIS A 209 -3.36 17.51 9.51
CA HIS A 209 -3.63 18.60 8.58
C HIS A 209 -2.42 18.89 7.70
N TYR A 210 -2.63 19.62 6.60
CA TYR A 210 -1.54 20.01 5.72
C TYR A 210 -0.59 21.00 6.37
N ASN A 211 0.71 20.76 6.20
CA ASN A 211 1.77 21.63 6.66
C ASN A 211 2.22 22.57 5.54
N LYS A 212 1.80 23.84 5.62
CA LYS A 212 2.11 24.87 4.62
C LYS A 212 3.60 25.06 4.35
N SER A 213 4.46 24.84 5.34
CA SER A 213 5.91 24.94 5.15
C SER A 213 6.44 23.79 4.29
N LEU A 214 5.89 22.58 4.43
CA LEU A 214 6.28 21.43 3.63
C LEU A 214 5.75 21.56 2.20
N ILE A 215 4.50 22.00 2.04
CA ILE A 215 3.90 22.30 0.73
C ILE A 215 4.76 23.30 -0.04
N ARG A 216 5.12 24.43 0.58
CA ARG A 216 5.99 25.45 -0.02
C ARG A 216 7.37 24.89 -0.38
N LYS A 217 7.92 24.02 0.46
CA LYS A 217 9.23 23.39 0.22
C LYS A 217 9.19 22.45 -0.99
N MET A 218 8.10 21.70 -1.17
CA MET A 218 7.88 20.88 -2.36
C MET A 218 7.56 21.73 -3.59
N GLY A 219 7.02 22.93 -3.39
CA GLY A 219 6.65 23.83 -4.48
C GLY A 219 5.42 23.33 -5.24
N ILE A 220 4.48 22.70 -4.54
CA ILE A 220 3.18 22.28 -5.08
C ILE A 220 2.08 23.23 -4.59
N ASP A 221 0.95 23.26 -5.27
CA ASP A 221 -0.16 24.14 -4.91
C ASP A 221 -1.08 23.47 -3.88
N GLU A 222 -1.29 24.14 -2.74
CA GLU A 222 -2.16 23.65 -1.65
C GLU A 222 -3.57 23.33 -2.15
N GLU A 223 -4.09 24.14 -3.07
CA GLU A 223 -5.41 23.94 -3.67
C GLU A 223 -5.53 22.69 -4.54
N LYS A 224 -4.43 22.04 -4.93
CA LYS A 224 -4.45 20.76 -5.66
C LYS A 224 -4.50 19.56 -4.71
N LEU A 225 -4.51 19.78 -3.40
CA LEU A 225 -4.62 18.73 -2.40
C LEU A 225 -6.09 18.54 -1.97
N PRO A 226 -6.56 17.28 -1.77
CA PRO A 226 -7.92 16.99 -1.35
C PRO A 226 -8.13 17.30 0.13
N ARG A 227 -9.38 17.49 0.56
CA ARG A 227 -9.68 17.59 2.00
C ARG A 227 -9.36 16.27 2.71
N LEU A 228 -8.96 16.35 3.96
CA LEU A 228 -8.59 15.18 4.76
C LEU A 228 -9.73 14.70 5.65
N LEU A 229 -9.91 13.39 5.72
CA LEU A 229 -10.89 12.68 6.55
C LEU A 229 -10.23 11.50 7.26
N ARG A 230 -10.92 10.92 8.25
CA ARG A 230 -10.51 9.63 8.82
C ARG A 230 -10.93 8.50 7.88
N ALA A 231 -10.17 7.42 7.85
CA ALA A 231 -10.51 6.23 7.06
C ALA A 231 -11.91 5.67 7.36
N VAL A 232 -12.37 5.79 8.61
CA VAL A 232 -13.68 5.29 9.08
C VAL A 232 -14.86 6.24 8.81
N ASP A 233 -14.61 7.43 8.29
CA ASP A 233 -15.68 8.40 8.04
C ASP A 233 -16.56 7.95 6.85
N ILE A 234 -17.86 8.27 6.90
CA ILE A 234 -18.74 8.11 5.74
C ILE A 234 -18.45 9.28 4.80
N LEU A 235 -17.88 8.98 3.63
CA LEU A 235 -17.62 9.99 2.61
C LEU A 235 -18.93 10.55 2.06
N GLY A 236 -19.89 9.67 1.77
CA GLY A 236 -21.19 10.00 1.20
C GLY A 236 -22.02 8.77 0.89
N ILE A 237 -23.04 8.96 0.06
CA ILE A 237 -23.79 7.87 -0.58
C ILE A 237 -23.29 7.73 -2.02
N VAL A 238 -23.50 6.56 -2.60
CA VAL A 238 -23.21 6.30 -4.02
C VAL A 238 -24.08 7.22 -4.88
N LYS A 239 -23.50 7.79 -5.95
CA LYS A 239 -24.26 8.58 -6.94
C LYS A 239 -25.35 7.73 -7.58
N GLU A 240 -26.48 8.32 -7.92
CA GLU A 240 -27.64 7.59 -8.44
C GLU A 240 -27.29 6.77 -9.70
N GLU A 241 -26.63 7.39 -10.66
CA GLU A 241 -26.21 6.73 -11.91
C GLU A 241 -25.24 5.56 -11.66
N VAL A 242 -24.36 5.70 -10.66
CA VAL A 242 -23.41 4.65 -10.26
C VAL A 242 -24.11 3.53 -9.53
N ALA A 243 -25.09 3.83 -8.69
CA ALA A 243 -25.88 2.82 -7.99
C ALA A 243 -26.63 1.92 -8.99
N HIS A 244 -27.18 2.52 -10.04
CA HIS A 244 -27.79 1.78 -11.16
C HIS A 244 -26.77 0.97 -11.96
N GLU A 245 -25.60 1.53 -12.25
CA GLU A 245 -24.51 0.85 -12.97
C GLU A 245 -24.02 -0.41 -12.21
N LEU A 246 -23.80 -0.29 -10.90
CA LEU A 246 -23.32 -1.39 -10.06
C LEU A 246 -24.43 -2.40 -9.74
N GLY A 247 -25.68 -1.94 -9.62
CA GLY A 247 -26.79 -2.75 -9.12
C GLY A 247 -26.95 -2.71 -7.60
N VAL A 248 -26.56 -1.60 -6.97
CA VAL A 248 -26.70 -1.35 -5.51
C VAL A 248 -27.82 -0.34 -5.24
N ASN A 249 -28.19 -0.11 -3.98
CA ASN A 249 -29.20 0.89 -3.64
C ASN A 249 -28.59 2.30 -3.62
N THR A 250 -29.40 3.31 -3.89
CA THR A 250 -28.97 4.72 -3.91
C THR A 250 -28.64 5.27 -2.53
N ASP A 251 -29.08 4.61 -1.45
CA ASP A 251 -28.73 4.92 -0.06
C ASP A 251 -27.47 4.19 0.44
N THR A 252 -26.84 3.35 -0.41
CA THR A 252 -25.59 2.65 -0.08
C THR A 252 -24.51 3.66 0.26
N LYS A 253 -23.92 3.52 1.45
CA LYS A 253 -22.87 4.42 1.94
C LYS A 253 -21.52 4.07 1.34
N VAL A 254 -20.67 5.08 1.16
CA VAL A 254 -19.26 4.88 0.82
C VAL A 254 -18.43 5.35 2.00
N VAL A 255 -17.62 4.44 2.54
CA VAL A 255 -16.65 4.72 3.61
C VAL A 255 -15.34 5.16 2.95
N VAL A 256 -14.63 6.12 3.56
CA VAL A 256 -13.37 6.65 2.98
C VAL A 256 -12.34 5.55 2.74
N GLY A 257 -12.25 4.56 3.64
CA GLY A 257 -11.38 3.41 3.49
C GLY A 257 -9.89 3.75 3.57
N SER A 258 -9.07 2.74 3.35
CA SER A 258 -7.62 2.77 3.59
C SER A 258 -6.88 2.03 2.50
N PRO A 259 -5.60 2.36 2.23
CA PRO A 259 -4.81 1.59 1.27
C PRO A 259 -4.58 0.15 1.76
N ASP A 260 -4.05 -0.68 0.86
CA ASP A 260 -3.82 -2.11 1.03
C ASP A 260 -2.97 -2.44 2.26
N LEU A 261 -1.87 -1.74 2.46
CA LEU A 261 -0.92 -1.96 3.55
C LEU A 261 -1.60 -1.82 4.93
N GLN A 262 -2.36 -0.74 5.13
CA GLN A 262 -3.05 -0.47 6.37
C GLN A 262 -4.30 -1.33 6.54
N SER A 263 -4.97 -1.67 5.45
CA SER A 263 -6.11 -2.60 5.48
C SER A 263 -5.67 -4.02 5.85
N ALA A 264 -4.48 -4.45 5.43
CA ALA A 264 -3.96 -5.80 5.71
C ALA A 264 -3.70 -6.03 7.20
N VAL A 265 -3.10 -5.06 7.91
CA VAL A 265 -2.89 -5.20 9.37
C VAL A 265 -4.21 -5.31 10.12
N ILE A 266 -5.21 -4.49 9.77
CA ILE A 266 -6.54 -4.58 10.38
C ILE A 266 -7.22 -5.91 10.02
N GLY A 267 -7.15 -6.31 8.75
CA GLY A 267 -7.74 -7.56 8.25
C GLY A 267 -7.13 -8.81 8.88
N SER A 268 -5.88 -8.75 9.34
CA SER A 268 -5.24 -9.83 10.08
C SER A 268 -5.76 -10.02 11.51
N GLY A 269 -6.51 -9.04 12.04
CA GLY A 269 -6.96 -9.00 13.43
C GLY A 269 -6.00 -8.30 14.39
N ALA A 270 -4.81 -7.87 13.94
CA ALA A 270 -3.85 -7.09 14.72
C ALA A 270 -4.31 -5.63 14.89
N VAL A 271 -5.36 -5.43 15.68
CA VAL A 271 -6.05 -4.14 15.83
C VAL A 271 -5.75 -3.43 17.16
N GLN A 272 -5.12 -4.12 18.11
CA GLN A 272 -4.65 -3.50 19.36
C GLN A 272 -3.24 -2.93 19.20
N ASP A 273 -2.89 -2.04 20.13
CA ASP A 273 -1.54 -1.51 20.19
C ASP A 273 -0.55 -2.64 20.48
N PHE A 274 0.59 -2.64 19.78
CA PHE A 274 1.66 -3.64 19.92
C PHE A 274 1.34 -5.05 19.40
N GLU A 275 0.16 -5.27 18.81
CA GLU A 275 -0.12 -6.50 18.05
C GLU A 275 0.57 -6.43 16.68
N GLY A 276 1.52 -7.35 16.46
CA GLY A 276 2.27 -7.43 15.22
C GLY A 276 1.58 -8.30 14.18
N HIS A 277 1.42 -7.77 12.97
CA HIS A 277 1.13 -8.55 11.77
C HIS A 277 2.44 -8.82 11.03
N ILE A 278 2.75 -10.10 10.80
CA ILE A 278 3.89 -10.52 10.01
C ILE A 278 3.37 -11.16 8.74
N TYR A 279 3.68 -10.55 7.60
CA TYR A 279 3.48 -11.15 6.30
C TYR A 279 4.78 -11.78 5.81
N VAL A 280 4.71 -13.00 5.30
CA VAL A 280 5.83 -13.72 4.67
C VAL A 280 5.40 -14.21 3.29
N GLY A 281 5.79 -13.46 2.26
CA GLY A 281 5.61 -13.81 0.86
C GLY A 281 6.97 -13.92 0.17
N THR A 282 7.08 -13.42 -1.07
CA THR A 282 8.40 -13.30 -1.74
C THR A 282 9.32 -12.39 -0.92
N SER A 283 8.82 -11.22 -0.51
CA SER A 283 9.36 -10.35 0.54
C SER A 283 8.59 -10.56 1.86
N SER A 284 9.01 -9.93 2.94
CA SER A 284 8.26 -9.90 4.20
C SER A 284 8.07 -8.48 4.71
N TRP A 285 7.07 -8.30 5.55
CA TRP A 285 6.85 -7.05 6.24
C TRP A 285 6.24 -7.32 7.60
N ILE A 286 6.64 -6.49 8.57
CA ILE A 286 6.08 -6.48 9.92
C ILE A 286 5.43 -5.12 10.16
N ILE A 287 4.17 -5.16 10.56
CA ILE A 287 3.38 -3.97 10.87
C ILE A 287 2.82 -4.08 12.27
N CYS A 288 2.74 -2.93 12.94
CA CYS A 288 2.14 -2.83 14.25
C CYS A 288 1.48 -1.47 14.44
N HIS A 289 0.31 -1.44 15.09
CA HIS A 289 -0.26 -0.19 15.59
C HIS A 289 0.43 0.27 16.88
N VAL A 290 0.65 1.57 17.02
CA VAL A 290 1.27 2.17 18.20
C VAL A 290 0.54 3.45 18.63
N PRO A 291 0.44 3.72 19.94
CA PRO A 291 -0.34 4.86 20.45
C PRO A 291 0.44 6.18 20.43
N PHE A 292 1.71 6.17 20.04
CA PHE A 292 2.57 7.35 20.03
C PHE A 292 3.42 7.42 18.76
N LYS A 293 3.71 8.65 18.33
CA LYS A 293 4.66 8.90 17.26
C LYS A 293 6.07 8.59 17.75
N LYS A 294 6.75 7.63 17.12
CA LYS A 294 8.18 7.42 17.30
C LYS A 294 8.79 7.10 15.94
N THR A 295 9.80 7.87 15.57
CA THR A 295 10.61 7.60 14.39
C THR A 295 12.00 7.17 14.84
N ASP A 296 12.46 6.04 14.34
CA ASP A 296 13.82 5.58 14.44
C ASP A 296 14.51 5.74 13.09
N ILE A 297 15.24 6.84 12.93
CA ILE A 297 15.99 7.11 11.69
C ILE A 297 17.08 6.06 11.49
N THR A 298 17.72 5.62 12.57
CA THR A 298 18.86 4.70 12.51
C THR A 298 18.47 3.32 12.02
N HIS A 299 17.22 2.91 12.27
CA HIS A 299 16.68 1.62 11.84
C HIS A 299 15.62 1.74 10.74
N ASN A 300 15.50 2.92 10.11
CA ASN A 300 14.53 3.21 9.04
C ASN A 300 13.06 2.91 9.41
N MET A 301 12.65 3.21 10.64
CA MET A 301 11.28 2.96 11.12
C MET A 301 10.54 4.28 11.33
N ALA A 302 9.45 4.51 10.59
CA ALA A 302 8.61 5.70 10.74
C ALA A 302 7.22 5.34 11.26
N ALA A 303 6.73 6.13 12.22
CA ALA A 303 5.33 6.09 12.65
C ALA A 303 4.48 6.93 11.69
N LEU A 304 3.54 6.28 11.00
CA LEU A 304 2.62 6.87 10.03
C LEU A 304 1.19 6.82 10.57
N PRO A 305 0.24 7.64 10.09
CA PRO A 305 -1.14 7.59 10.53
C PRO A 305 -1.74 6.20 10.30
N SER A 306 -2.32 5.61 11.34
CA SER A 306 -3.11 4.37 11.21
C SER A 306 -4.49 4.70 10.66
N SER A 307 -5.08 3.72 9.97
CA SER A 307 -6.49 3.72 9.61
C SER A 307 -7.41 3.60 10.83
N ILE A 308 -6.88 3.11 11.95
CA ILE A 308 -7.59 3.16 13.24
C ILE A 308 -7.43 4.56 13.85
N PRO A 309 -8.53 5.30 14.08
CA PRO A 309 -8.46 6.65 14.62
C PRO A 309 -7.67 6.74 15.93
N GLY A 310 -6.85 7.78 16.05
CA GLY A 310 -6.07 8.06 17.26
C GLY A 310 -4.77 7.25 17.39
N ARG A 311 -4.40 6.46 16.38
CA ARG A 311 -3.21 5.61 16.39
C ARG A 311 -2.28 5.88 15.23
N TYR A 312 -1.01 5.56 15.42
CA TYR A 312 -0.05 5.40 14.34
C TYR A 312 0.10 3.92 14.00
N PHE A 313 0.69 3.63 12.84
CA PHE A 313 1.28 2.32 12.58
C PHE A 313 2.74 2.50 12.19
N VAL A 314 3.54 1.49 12.49
CA VAL A 314 4.91 1.36 12.02
C VAL A 314 4.94 0.18 11.08
N ALA A 315 5.64 0.33 9.95
CA ALA A 315 5.86 -0.74 8.99
C ALA A 315 7.33 -0.86 8.70
N ASN A 316 7.81 -2.10 8.71
CA ASN A 316 9.15 -2.47 8.32
C ASN A 316 9.04 -3.53 7.22
N GLU A 317 9.88 -3.43 6.21
CA GLU A 317 9.89 -4.34 5.08
C GLU A 317 11.27 -4.99 4.95
N GLN A 318 11.27 -6.28 4.66
CA GLN A 318 12.46 -7.03 4.28
C GLN A 318 12.33 -7.48 2.82
N GLU A 319 13.36 -7.22 2.03
CA GLU A 319 13.32 -7.44 0.57
C GLU A 319 13.15 -8.92 0.19
N THR A 320 13.71 -9.82 1.01
CA THR A 320 13.75 -11.25 0.71
C THR A 320 13.31 -12.08 1.91
N ALA A 321 12.26 -12.86 1.72
CA ALA A 321 11.78 -13.84 2.68
C ALA A 321 11.58 -15.21 1.99
N GLY A 322 10.40 -15.47 1.44
CA GLY A 322 10.15 -16.66 0.61
C GLY A 322 11.00 -16.71 -0.66
N ALA A 323 11.51 -15.56 -1.12
CA ALA A 323 12.52 -15.51 -2.18
C ALA A 323 13.79 -16.30 -1.81
N CYS A 324 14.18 -16.34 -0.54
CA CYS A 324 15.31 -17.14 -0.08
C CYS A 324 15.05 -18.64 -0.23
N LEU A 325 13.82 -19.09 0.03
CA LEU A 325 13.44 -20.49 -0.17
C LEU A 325 13.43 -20.87 -1.65
N LYS A 326 12.95 -19.97 -2.52
CA LYS A 326 13.06 -20.14 -3.99
C LYS A 326 14.52 -20.22 -4.42
N PHE A 327 15.37 -19.31 -3.93
CA PHE A 327 16.80 -19.34 -4.22
C PHE A 327 17.44 -20.67 -3.81
N LEU A 328 17.16 -21.15 -2.59
CA LEU A 328 17.68 -22.42 -2.09
C LEU A 328 17.25 -23.61 -2.97
N ARG A 329 15.96 -23.65 -3.35
CA ARG A 329 15.42 -24.67 -4.25
C ARG A 329 16.11 -24.64 -5.61
N ASP A 330 16.09 -23.49 -6.27
CA ASP A 330 16.42 -23.36 -7.69
C ASP A 330 17.93 -23.32 -7.95
N ASN A 331 18.72 -22.74 -7.03
CA ASN A 331 20.14 -22.50 -7.25
C ASN A 331 21.07 -23.39 -6.42
N VAL A 332 20.56 -24.07 -5.39
CA VAL A 332 21.40 -24.83 -4.47
C VAL A 332 21.02 -26.31 -4.43
N LEU A 333 19.76 -26.64 -4.12
CA LEU A 333 19.36 -28.02 -3.85
C LEU A 333 18.92 -28.81 -5.08
N PHE A 334 18.31 -28.14 -6.06
CA PHE A 334 17.72 -28.77 -7.24
C PHE A 334 18.08 -28.03 -8.54
N CYS A 335 19.26 -27.39 -8.59
CA CYS A 335 19.72 -26.66 -9.77
C CYS A 335 19.74 -27.48 -11.06
N ASP A 336 19.83 -28.81 -10.94
CA ASP A 336 19.90 -29.74 -12.07
C ASP A 336 18.56 -30.43 -12.39
N ASP A 337 17.46 -30.09 -11.69
CA ASP A 337 16.14 -30.69 -11.93
C ASP A 337 15.09 -29.61 -12.26
N PRO A 338 14.94 -29.25 -13.55
CA PRO A 338 13.97 -28.26 -13.99
C PRO A 338 12.51 -28.59 -13.65
N ASN A 339 12.17 -29.86 -13.41
CA ASN A 339 10.79 -30.26 -13.05
C ASN A 339 10.42 -29.83 -11.62
N ARG A 340 11.43 -29.47 -10.81
CA ARG A 340 11.26 -28.96 -9.45
C ARG A 340 11.06 -27.44 -9.44
N PHE A 341 11.39 -26.76 -10.54
CA PHE A 341 11.19 -25.33 -10.65
C PHE A 341 9.69 -25.04 -10.72
N ASN A 342 9.23 -24.14 -9.85
CA ASN A 342 7.82 -23.76 -9.69
C ASN A 342 6.88 -24.87 -9.21
N ASN A 343 7.38 -26.03 -8.79
CA ASN A 343 6.54 -27.03 -8.12
C ASN A 343 6.41 -26.69 -6.62
N PRO A 344 5.20 -26.36 -6.11
CA PRO A 344 4.99 -26.05 -4.69
C PRO A 344 5.20 -27.26 -3.77
N GLU A 345 5.02 -28.49 -4.27
CA GLU A 345 5.19 -29.72 -3.49
C GLU A 345 6.62 -29.88 -2.98
N VAL A 346 7.59 -29.25 -3.65
CA VAL A 346 9.00 -29.27 -3.24
C VAL A 346 9.19 -28.65 -1.86
N TYR A 347 8.37 -27.69 -1.46
CA TYR A 347 8.46 -27.11 -0.11
C TYR A 347 8.05 -28.11 0.99
N GLN A 348 7.20 -29.10 0.68
CA GLN A 348 6.90 -30.19 1.62
C GLN A 348 8.10 -31.11 1.84
N GLU A 349 9.03 -31.18 0.89
CA GLU A 349 10.31 -31.87 1.09
C GLU A 349 11.21 -31.08 2.04
N PHE A 350 11.19 -29.74 1.97
CA PHE A 350 11.92 -28.90 2.93
C PHE A 350 11.38 -29.09 4.35
N ASP A 351 10.07 -29.15 4.53
CA ASP A 351 9.46 -29.39 5.84
C ASP A 351 9.97 -30.72 6.45
N LYS A 352 10.03 -31.80 5.67
CA LYS A 352 10.54 -33.11 6.11
C LYS A 352 12.03 -33.10 6.45
N ILE A 353 12.83 -32.31 5.73
CA ILE A 353 14.26 -32.15 6.01
C ILE A 353 14.42 -31.46 7.38
N VAL A 354 13.73 -30.34 7.58
CA VAL A 354 13.83 -29.52 8.80
C VAL A 354 13.34 -30.25 10.05
N GLU A 355 12.40 -31.21 9.93
CA GLU A 355 11.95 -32.06 11.06
C GLU A 355 13.09 -32.80 11.77
N ASN A 356 14.20 -33.08 11.07
CA ASN A 356 15.35 -33.80 11.63
C ASN A 356 16.50 -32.89 12.07
N VAL A 357 16.34 -31.56 11.94
CA VAL A 357 17.35 -30.55 12.25
C VAL A 357 17.01 -29.89 13.58
N PRO A 358 17.94 -29.85 14.56
CA PRO A 358 17.66 -29.20 15.84
C PRO A 358 17.52 -27.67 15.66
N PRO A 359 16.67 -26.99 16.46
CA PRO A 359 16.61 -25.53 16.47
C PRO A 359 17.99 -24.88 16.59
N GLY A 360 18.28 -23.94 15.69
CA GLY A 360 19.58 -23.30 15.57
C GLY A 360 20.55 -23.94 14.56
N SER A 361 20.11 -24.94 13.77
CA SER A 361 20.87 -25.54 12.65
C SER A 361 22.32 -25.91 13.01
N ASN A 362 22.52 -26.50 14.20
CA ASN A 362 23.85 -26.85 14.73
C ASN A 362 24.86 -25.67 14.74
N GLY A 363 24.36 -24.44 14.86
CA GLY A 363 25.16 -23.21 14.89
C GLY A 363 25.36 -22.54 13.53
N LEU A 364 24.86 -23.12 12.43
CA LEU A 364 24.85 -22.51 11.11
C LEU A 364 23.94 -21.27 11.11
N ILE A 365 24.43 -20.17 10.53
CA ILE A 365 23.67 -18.92 10.44
C ILE A 365 23.55 -18.52 8.98
N PHE A 366 22.32 -18.39 8.49
CA PHE A 366 22.03 -17.80 7.19
C PHE A 366 21.60 -16.33 7.35
N THR A 367 22.30 -15.43 6.66
CA THR A 367 21.87 -14.04 6.51
C THR A 367 21.07 -13.89 5.21
N PRO A 368 19.78 -13.50 5.27
CA PRO A 368 18.87 -13.69 4.14
C PRO A 368 18.95 -12.63 3.05
N TRP A 369 19.90 -11.69 3.11
CA TRP A 369 19.92 -10.46 2.29
C TRP A 369 20.34 -10.65 0.82
N LEU A 370 19.77 -11.63 0.13
CA LEU A 370 20.17 -12.01 -1.23
C LEU A 370 19.99 -10.88 -2.26
N PHE A 371 19.10 -9.91 -1.98
CA PHE A 371 18.79 -8.80 -2.87
C PHE A 371 19.03 -7.42 -2.25
N GLY A 372 19.93 -7.34 -1.26
CA GLY A 372 20.02 -6.17 -0.39
C GLY A 372 19.01 -6.23 0.75
N GLU A 373 18.90 -5.14 1.51
CA GLU A 373 17.92 -5.03 2.59
C GLU A 373 17.39 -3.60 2.74
N ARG A 374 16.12 -3.46 3.11
CA ARG A 374 15.46 -2.14 3.32
C ARG A 374 15.42 -1.78 4.79
N THR A 375 14.92 -2.68 5.64
CA THR A 375 14.84 -2.49 7.09
C THR A 375 15.57 -3.64 7.78
N PRO A 376 16.47 -3.38 8.75
CA PRO A 376 16.68 -2.11 9.46
C PRO A 376 17.83 -1.22 8.95
N ILE A 377 18.57 -1.61 7.92
CA ILE A 377 19.86 -0.96 7.57
C ILE A 377 19.92 -0.24 6.22
N GLU A 378 18.81 -0.17 5.46
CA GLU A 378 18.71 0.43 4.11
C GLU A 378 20.00 0.31 3.27
N ASN A 379 20.34 -0.92 2.89
CA ASN A 379 21.55 -1.23 2.16
C ASN A 379 21.26 -2.11 0.93
N HIS A 380 21.28 -1.51 -0.25
CA HIS A 380 21.06 -2.23 -1.51
C HIS A 380 22.25 -3.11 -1.95
N THR A 381 23.43 -2.96 -1.33
CA THR A 381 24.65 -3.72 -1.68
C THR A 381 24.96 -4.86 -0.71
N ILE A 382 24.30 -4.94 0.45
CA ILE A 382 24.47 -6.07 1.36
C ILE A 382 24.00 -7.36 0.68
N ARG A 383 24.71 -8.46 0.92
CA ARG A 383 24.41 -9.77 0.33
C ARG A 383 24.31 -10.82 1.40
N GLY A 384 23.49 -11.84 1.13
CA GLY A 384 23.33 -12.97 2.02
C GLY A 384 24.59 -13.84 2.09
N GLY A 385 24.67 -14.64 3.15
CA GLY A 385 25.82 -15.49 3.43
C GLY A 385 25.51 -16.58 4.45
N LEU A 386 26.31 -17.64 4.41
CA LEU A 386 26.32 -18.70 5.41
C LEU A 386 27.52 -18.51 6.32
N HIS A 387 27.28 -18.46 7.63
CA HIS A 387 28.29 -18.30 8.65
C HIS A 387 28.35 -19.54 9.54
N ASN A 388 29.49 -19.77 10.18
CA ASN A 388 29.75 -20.92 11.06
C ASN A 388 29.71 -22.29 10.37
N ILE A 389 30.00 -22.35 9.06
CA ILE A 389 30.19 -23.63 8.37
C ILE A 389 31.38 -24.37 9.00
N SER A 390 31.16 -25.62 9.40
CA SER A 390 32.17 -26.50 9.98
C SER A 390 31.99 -27.94 9.45
N LEU A 391 32.98 -28.82 9.66
CA LEU A 391 32.96 -30.20 9.14
C LEU A 391 31.69 -31.02 9.47
N PRO A 392 31.02 -30.83 10.63
CA PRO A 392 29.80 -31.57 10.95
C PRO A 392 28.53 -31.08 10.24
N VAL A 393 28.54 -29.88 9.63
CA VAL A 393 27.36 -29.31 8.94
C VAL A 393 26.99 -30.20 7.76
N LYS A 394 25.70 -30.56 7.68
CA LYS A 394 25.13 -31.37 6.62
C LYS A 394 24.31 -30.50 5.67
N ARG A 395 23.87 -31.09 4.55
CA ARG A 395 22.94 -30.47 3.61
C ARG A 395 21.63 -30.01 4.28
N ASP A 396 21.21 -30.76 5.29
CA ASP A 396 19.92 -30.57 5.95
C ASP A 396 19.94 -29.38 6.92
N ASP A 397 21.10 -29.06 7.50
CA ASP A 397 21.32 -27.94 8.43
C ASP A 397 21.20 -26.57 7.75
#